data_AF-A0A5J6WZS8-F1
#
_entry.id   AF-A0A5J6WZS8-F1
#
_cell.length_a   1.000
_cell.length_b   1.000
_cell.length_c   1.000
_cell.angle_alpha   90.00
_cell.angle_beta   90.00
_cell.angle_gamma   90.00
#
_symmetry.space_group_name_H-M   'P 1'
#
loop_
_entity.id
_entity.type
_entity.pdbx_description
1 polymer ?
#
loop_
_entity_poly.entity_id
_entity_poly.type
_entity_poly.pdbx_seq_one_letter_code
_entity_poly.pdbx_strand_id
1 'polypeptide(L)'
;MKTPITILAMTLLCSGCAAIQPRWQQTDSSLGKTRYYVDVNERADFHITCSDLRINMAFTDKYGNIPLAAIIIDGQRFDNADLFNTRFEYEEDIEKFRPLWAKLRNARNITVIADITPQKSFVLPTSNVAKVLPADFTQCDGQHM
;
A
#
# COMPACT_ATOMS: atom_id res chain seq x y z
N MET A 1 41.07 -31.78 -39.75
CA MET A 1 39.94 -30.86 -40.01
C MET A 1 38.96 -31.02 -38.85
N LYS A 2 38.71 -29.96 -38.07
CA LYS A 2 37.81 -29.96 -36.89
C LYS A 2 36.49 -29.29 -37.26
N THR A 3 35.38 -30.01 -37.17
CA THR A 3 34.02 -29.48 -37.29
C THR A 3 33.55 -28.94 -35.94
N PRO A 4 32.96 -27.73 -35.87
CA PRO A 4 32.31 -27.26 -34.66
C PRO A 4 30.86 -27.80 -34.58
N ILE A 5 30.50 -28.34 -33.42
CA ILE A 5 29.13 -28.72 -33.05
C ILE A 5 28.45 -27.45 -32.53
N THR A 6 27.43 -26.97 -33.22
CA THR A 6 26.58 -25.86 -32.78
C THR A 6 25.52 -26.41 -31.82
N ILE A 7 25.62 -26.07 -30.54
CA ILE A 7 24.60 -26.40 -29.54
C ILE A 7 23.46 -25.39 -29.69
N LEU A 8 22.31 -25.87 -30.17
CA LEU A 8 21.07 -25.11 -30.27
C LEU A 8 20.47 -25.00 -28.85
N ALA A 9 20.58 -23.83 -28.22
CA ALA A 9 19.93 -23.54 -26.95
C ALA A 9 18.41 -23.43 -27.17
N MET A 10 17.68 -24.48 -26.78
CA MET A 10 16.22 -24.42 -26.60
C MET A 10 15.90 -23.48 -25.43
N THR A 11 15.46 -22.27 -25.74
CA THR A 11 14.79 -21.39 -24.81
C THR A 11 13.40 -21.96 -24.53
N LEU A 12 13.20 -22.51 -23.32
CA LEU A 12 11.86 -22.84 -22.84
C LEU A 12 11.05 -21.55 -22.71
N LEU A 13 10.09 -21.38 -23.61
CA LEU A 13 8.98 -20.45 -23.48
C LEU A 13 8.18 -20.83 -22.23
N CYS A 14 8.42 -20.11 -21.14
CA CYS A 14 7.57 -20.18 -19.95
C CYS A 14 6.26 -19.45 -20.29
N SER A 15 5.30 -20.21 -20.82
CA SER A 15 3.96 -19.74 -21.13
C SER A 15 3.25 -19.31 -19.85
N GLY A 16 3.32 -18.01 -19.55
CA GLY A 16 2.20 -17.19 -19.10
C GLY A 16 1.32 -17.72 -17.97
N CYS A 17 1.90 -18.06 -16.81
CA CYS A 17 1.21 -17.73 -15.56
C CYS A 17 1.57 -16.28 -15.24
N ALA A 18 0.82 -15.33 -15.81
CA ALA A 18 0.82 -13.97 -15.28
C ALA A 18 0.15 -14.03 -13.91
N ALA A 19 0.92 -14.42 -12.89
CA ALA A 19 0.51 -14.24 -11.50
C ALA A 19 0.14 -12.76 -11.38
N ILE A 20 -1.14 -12.47 -11.12
CA ILE A 20 -1.60 -11.11 -10.84
C ILE A 20 -0.83 -10.69 -9.59
N GLN A 21 0.25 -9.93 -9.79
CA GLN A 21 1.04 -9.45 -8.68
C GLN A 21 0.16 -8.48 -7.89
N PRO A 22 0.13 -8.58 -6.54
CA PRO A 22 -0.58 -7.61 -5.74
C PRO A 22 -0.09 -6.22 -6.11
N ARG A 23 -1.01 -5.31 -6.37
CA ARG A 23 -0.74 -3.93 -6.78
C ARG A 23 -1.69 -3.01 -6.03
N TRP A 24 -1.28 -1.76 -5.85
CA TRP A 24 -2.18 -0.75 -5.31
C TRP A 24 -3.34 -0.51 -6.27
N GLN A 25 -4.52 -0.36 -5.70
CA GLN A 25 -5.79 -0.12 -6.38
C GLN A 25 -6.47 1.08 -5.74
N GLN A 26 -7.35 1.74 -6.49
CA GLN A 26 -8.19 2.83 -6.01
C GLN A 26 -9.64 2.50 -6.34
N THR A 27 -10.52 2.75 -5.38
CA THR A 27 -11.97 2.73 -5.58
C THR A 27 -12.57 3.96 -4.93
N ASP A 28 -13.34 4.71 -5.72
CA ASP A 28 -14.09 5.86 -5.23
C ASP A 28 -15.47 5.38 -4.79
N SER A 29 -15.93 5.83 -3.62
CA SER A 29 -17.28 5.55 -3.14
C SER A 29 -18.20 6.74 -3.42
N SER A 30 -19.50 6.45 -3.58
CA SER A 30 -20.55 7.45 -3.77
C SER A 30 -20.76 8.38 -2.56
N LEU A 31 -20.00 8.23 -1.48
CA LEU A 31 -20.13 8.97 -0.23
C LEU A 31 -18.96 9.94 0.03
N GLY A 32 -18.26 10.38 -1.01
CA GLY A 32 -17.13 11.30 -0.86
C GLY A 32 -15.94 10.67 -0.12
N LYS A 33 -15.80 9.35 -0.21
CA LYS A 33 -14.63 8.63 0.31
C LYS A 33 -13.93 7.91 -0.80
N THR A 34 -12.62 7.99 -0.80
CA THR A 34 -11.75 7.27 -1.73
C THR A 34 -10.92 6.27 -0.96
N ARG A 35 -10.89 5.03 -1.44
CA ARG A 35 -10.14 3.92 -0.81
C ARG A 35 -8.99 3.51 -1.73
N TYR A 36 -7.78 3.56 -1.20
CA TYR A 36 -6.58 3.01 -1.82
C TYR A 36 -6.21 1.72 -1.10
N TYR A 37 -6.00 0.61 -1.80
CA TYR A 37 -5.79 -0.67 -1.12
C TYR A 37 -4.87 -1.62 -1.88
N VAL A 38 -4.37 -2.61 -1.15
CA VAL A 38 -3.65 -3.77 -1.66
C VAL A 38 -4.22 -5.00 -0.99
N ASP A 39 -4.70 -5.95 -1.79
CA ASP A 39 -5.02 -7.30 -1.32
C ASP A 39 -3.73 -8.01 -0.91
N VAL A 40 -3.59 -8.36 0.36
CA VAL A 40 -2.43 -9.14 0.84
C VAL A 40 -2.68 -10.65 0.70
N ASN A 41 -3.95 -11.05 0.64
CA ASN A 41 -4.43 -12.37 0.24
C ASN A 41 -5.93 -12.29 -0.11
N GLU A 42 -6.56 -13.42 -0.43
CA GLU A 42 -7.98 -13.51 -0.84
C GLU A 42 -9.00 -13.00 0.20
N ARG A 43 -8.59 -12.80 1.46
CA ARG A 43 -9.48 -12.46 2.58
C ARG A 43 -8.99 -11.27 3.40
N ALA A 44 -7.95 -10.59 2.95
CA ALA A 44 -7.38 -9.49 3.69
C ALA A 44 -6.71 -8.47 2.80
N ASP A 45 -6.83 -7.21 3.19
CA ASP A 45 -6.21 -6.08 2.52
C ASP A 45 -5.65 -5.08 3.53
N PHE A 46 -4.60 -4.39 3.09
CA PHE A 46 -4.25 -3.11 3.68
C PHE A 46 -4.92 -2.02 2.87
N HIS A 47 -5.54 -1.06 3.53
CA HIS A 47 -6.17 0.07 2.85
C HIS A 47 -5.96 1.40 3.57
N ILE A 48 -6.08 2.45 2.77
CA ILE A 48 -6.10 3.85 3.15
C ILE A 48 -7.44 4.41 2.68
N THR A 49 -8.28 4.82 3.61
CA THR A 49 -9.53 5.51 3.32
C THR A 49 -9.34 7.00 3.55
N CYS A 50 -9.62 7.78 2.52
CA CYS A 50 -9.64 9.23 2.55
C CYS A 50 -11.07 9.75 2.54
N SER A 51 -11.36 10.71 3.39
CA SER A 51 -12.52 11.61 3.28
C SER A 51 -12.06 13.05 3.50
N ASP A 52 -12.96 13.99 3.21
CA ASP A 52 -12.84 15.43 3.47
C ASP A 52 -12.05 15.83 4.73
N LEU A 53 -12.27 15.15 5.85
CA LEU A 53 -11.71 15.51 7.15
C LEU A 53 -10.72 14.48 7.71
N ARG A 54 -10.50 13.35 7.04
CA ARG A 54 -9.81 12.22 7.68
C ARG A 54 -9.12 11.28 6.71
N ILE A 55 -7.92 10.85 7.10
CA ILE A 55 -7.27 9.66 6.56
C ILE A 55 -7.24 8.57 7.60
N ASN A 56 -7.66 7.37 7.21
CA ASN A 56 -7.52 6.18 8.02
C ASN A 56 -6.75 5.09 7.27
N MET A 57 -5.72 4.56 7.91
CA MET A 57 -4.98 3.39 7.45
C MET A 57 -5.33 2.22 8.35
N ALA A 58 -5.72 1.11 7.76
CA ALA A 58 -6.07 -0.08 8.50
C ALA A 58 -5.79 -1.35 7.69
N PHE A 59 -5.78 -2.46 8.41
CA PHE A 59 -5.85 -3.78 7.82
C PHE A 59 -7.29 -4.29 7.97
N THR A 60 -7.82 -4.96 6.96
CA THR A 60 -9.10 -5.69 7.09
C THR A 60 -8.82 -7.16 6.88
N ASP A 61 -9.43 -8.02 7.69
CA ASP A 61 -9.54 -9.44 7.38
C ASP A 61 -11.02 -9.89 7.34
N LYS A 62 -11.25 -11.20 7.23
CA LYS A 62 -12.60 -11.79 7.22
C LYS A 62 -13.46 -11.47 8.46
N TYR A 63 -12.88 -10.98 9.55
CA TYR A 63 -13.56 -10.60 10.79
C TYR A 63 -13.75 -9.08 10.93
N GLY A 64 -13.19 -8.29 10.01
CA GLY A 64 -13.34 -6.84 9.96
C GLY A 64 -12.02 -6.09 10.11
N ASN A 65 -12.10 -4.87 10.63
CA ASN A 65 -10.94 -3.99 10.76
C ASN A 65 -10.03 -4.43 11.91
N ILE A 66 -8.74 -4.50 11.58
CA ILE A 66 -7.64 -4.79 12.46
C ILE A 66 -6.77 -3.53 12.57
N PRO A 67 -6.52 -3.02 13.79
CA PRO A 67 -5.60 -1.92 14.01
C PRO A 67 -4.18 -2.25 13.52
N LEU A 68 -3.43 -1.21 13.16
CA LEU A 68 -2.03 -1.35 12.82
C LEU A 68 -1.20 -1.16 14.09
N ALA A 69 -0.32 -2.12 14.37
CA ALA A 69 0.71 -1.96 15.38
C ALA A 69 1.86 -1.08 14.85
N ALA A 70 2.15 -1.16 13.55
CA ALA A 70 3.13 -0.31 12.88
C ALA A 70 3.07 -0.38 11.35
N ILE A 71 3.70 0.60 10.71
CA ILE A 71 4.14 0.58 9.32
C ILE A 71 5.65 0.82 9.30
N ILE A 72 6.40 -0.01 8.58
CA ILE A 72 7.83 0.15 8.36
C ILE A 72 8.05 0.51 6.88
N ILE A 73 8.63 1.68 6.63
CA ILE A 73 8.90 2.17 5.27
C ILE A 73 10.40 2.42 5.15
N ASP A 74 11.05 1.68 4.24
CA ASP A 74 12.50 1.77 4.01
C ASP A 74 13.34 1.67 5.30
N GLY A 75 12.91 0.84 6.25
CA GLY A 75 13.56 0.63 7.54
C GLY A 75 13.14 1.60 8.65
N GLN A 76 12.41 2.68 8.33
CA GLN A 76 11.84 3.57 9.35
C GLN A 76 10.51 3.02 9.85
N ARG A 77 10.41 2.84 11.17
CA ARG A 77 9.18 2.41 11.84
C ARG A 77 8.31 3.62 12.21
N PHE A 78 7.02 3.50 11.91
CA PHE A 78 5.94 4.35 12.39
C PHE A 78 5.01 3.47 13.20
N ASP A 79 4.75 3.81 14.45
CA ASP A 79 3.90 3.05 15.37
C ASP A 79 2.99 3.95 16.24
N ASN A 80 2.92 5.24 15.91
CA ASN A 80 1.95 6.14 16.50
C ASN A 80 0.57 5.91 15.86
N ALA A 81 -0.39 5.45 16.66
CA ALA A 81 -1.76 5.18 16.23
C ALA A 81 -2.46 6.40 15.62
N ASP A 82 -2.11 7.62 16.07
CA ASP A 82 -2.70 8.87 15.56
C ASP A 82 -2.31 9.14 14.09
N LEU A 83 -1.17 8.61 13.64
CA LEU A 83 -0.74 8.71 12.23
C LEU A 83 -1.55 7.78 11.31
N PHE A 84 -2.12 6.70 11.85
CA PHE A 84 -2.99 5.79 11.07
C PHE A 84 -4.43 6.26 11.07
N ASN A 85 -4.72 7.33 11.78
CA ASN A 85 -6.04 7.86 11.97
C ASN A 85 -5.99 9.38 12.12
N THR A 86 -5.50 10.05 11.09
CA THR A 86 -5.26 11.49 11.10
C THR A 86 -6.52 12.25 10.68
N ARG A 87 -6.91 13.23 11.49
CA ARG A 87 -7.94 14.21 11.13
C ARG A 87 -7.29 15.48 10.62
N PHE A 88 -7.86 16.11 9.61
CA PHE A 88 -7.33 17.35 9.03
C PHE A 88 -8.01 18.60 9.59
N GLU A 89 -8.50 18.51 10.83
CA GLU A 89 -9.10 19.64 11.53
C GLU A 89 -8.04 20.68 11.95
N TYR A 90 -6.79 20.25 12.16
CA TYR A 90 -5.70 21.09 12.64
C TYR A 90 -4.45 20.99 11.74
N GLU A 91 -3.82 22.13 11.44
CA GLU A 91 -2.60 22.22 10.62
C GLU A 91 -1.45 21.38 11.20
N GLU A 92 -1.36 21.27 12.52
CA GLU A 92 -0.34 20.44 13.17
C GLU A 92 -0.42 18.95 12.82
N ASP A 93 -1.63 18.41 12.61
CA ASP A 93 -1.84 17.00 12.29
C ASP A 93 -1.51 16.73 10.82
N ILE A 94 -1.80 17.70 9.94
CA ILE A 94 -1.34 17.73 8.55
C ILE A 94 0.19 17.67 8.50
N GLU A 95 0.89 18.51 9.27
CA GLU A 95 2.35 18.54 9.29
C GLU A 95 2.96 17.26 9.88
N LYS A 96 2.35 16.65 10.91
CA LYS A 96 2.80 15.37 11.48
C LYS A 96 2.62 14.21 10.48
N PHE A 97 1.56 14.23 9.68
CA PHE A 97 1.23 13.17 8.73
C PHE A 97 2.02 13.26 7.41
N ARG A 98 2.34 14.48 6.95
CA ARG A 98 3.02 14.72 5.66
C ARG A 98 4.28 13.87 5.45
N PRO A 99 5.21 13.70 6.43
CA PRO A 99 6.38 12.86 6.26
C PRO A 99 6.04 11.38 6.00
N LEU A 100 5.01 10.84 6.66
CA LEU A 100 4.55 9.47 6.44
C LEU A 100 4.02 9.30 5.02
N TRP A 101 3.15 10.22 4.56
CA TRP A 101 2.61 10.17 3.21
C TRP A 101 3.69 10.25 2.13
N ALA A 102 4.61 11.20 2.27
CA ALA A 102 5.71 11.38 1.33
C ALA A 102 6.61 10.13 1.26
N LYS A 103 6.89 9.49 2.40
CA LYS A 103 7.66 8.25 2.46
C LYS A 103 6.91 7.08 1.84
N LEU A 104 5.62 6.94 2.12
CA LEU A 104 4.80 5.89 1.56
C LEU A 104 4.81 5.92 0.03
N ARG A 105 4.61 7.10 -0.57
CA ARG A 105 4.63 7.29 -2.03
C ARG A 105 5.96 6.91 -2.68
N ASN A 106 7.07 7.20 -2.01
CA ASN A 106 8.42 7.00 -2.53
C ASN A 106 9.10 5.73 -2.01
N ALA A 107 8.35 4.86 -1.33
CA ALA A 107 8.90 3.70 -0.65
C ALA A 107 9.52 2.71 -1.63
N ARG A 108 10.69 2.16 -1.29
CA ARG A 108 11.23 0.97 -1.97
C ARG A 108 10.73 -0.31 -1.32
N ASN A 109 10.56 -0.28 0.00
CA ASN A 109 9.98 -1.36 0.80
C ASN A 109 8.92 -0.82 1.77
N ILE A 110 7.79 -1.52 1.85
CA ILE A 110 6.73 -1.25 2.83
C ILE A 110 6.41 -2.56 3.53
N THR A 111 6.42 -2.55 4.86
CA THR A 111 5.91 -3.64 5.69
C THR A 111 4.88 -3.09 6.66
N VAL A 112 3.69 -3.69 6.71
CA VAL A 112 2.65 -3.35 7.68
C VAL A 112 2.55 -4.43 8.74
N ILE A 113 2.36 -4.04 10.00
CA ILE A 113 2.23 -4.96 11.13
C ILE A 113 0.82 -4.81 11.67
N ALA A 114 0.03 -5.87 11.50
CA ALA A 114 -1.33 -5.97 12.02
C ALA A 114 -1.29 -6.30 13.51
N ASP A 115 -2.08 -5.56 14.30
CA ASP A 115 -2.18 -5.74 15.76
C ASP A 115 -3.14 -6.88 16.12
N ILE A 116 -2.70 -8.10 15.82
CA ILE A 116 -3.35 -9.35 16.20
C ILE A 116 -2.41 -10.17 17.09
N THR A 117 -2.91 -11.24 17.71
CA THR A 117 -2.10 -12.09 18.59
C THR A 117 -1.88 -13.47 17.96
N PRO A 118 -0.63 -13.85 17.59
CA PRO A 118 0.57 -13.02 17.53
C PRO A 118 0.53 -12.01 16.38
N GLN A 119 1.31 -10.92 16.50
CA GLN A 119 1.36 -9.88 15.46
C GLN A 119 1.81 -10.48 14.13
N LYS A 120 1.20 -10.01 13.04
CA LYS A 120 1.55 -10.46 11.68
C LYS A 120 2.07 -9.30 10.85
N SER A 121 3.14 -9.58 10.11
CA SER A 121 3.76 -8.63 9.18
C SER A 121 3.42 -8.99 7.74
N PHE A 122 3.12 -7.98 6.92
CA PHE A 122 2.81 -8.14 5.51
C PHE A 122 3.67 -7.16 4.70
N VAL A 123 4.36 -7.65 3.68
CA VAL A 123 5.12 -6.82 2.75
C VAL A 123 4.17 -6.34 1.65
N LEU A 124 4.13 -5.04 1.41
CA LEU A 124 3.28 -4.44 0.38
C LEU A 124 4.10 -4.15 -0.89
N PRO A 125 3.47 -4.26 -2.08
CA PRO A 125 4.09 -3.89 -3.35
C PRO A 125 4.35 -2.39 -3.39
N THR A 126 5.43 -1.98 -4.05
CA THR A 126 5.82 -0.56 -4.16
C THR A 126 5.78 -0.01 -5.59
N SER A 127 5.60 -0.87 -6.59
CA SER A 127 5.78 -0.54 -8.01
C SER A 127 4.85 0.53 -8.57
N ASN A 128 3.66 0.70 -7.99
CA ASN A 128 2.67 1.66 -8.47
C ASN A 128 2.10 2.60 -7.38
N VAL A 129 2.69 2.65 -6.20
CA VAL A 129 2.16 3.46 -5.07
C VAL A 129 2.03 4.92 -5.48
N ALA A 130 3.10 5.53 -6.01
CA ALA A 130 3.09 6.94 -6.41
C ALA A 130 2.11 7.27 -7.55
N LYS A 131 1.71 6.27 -8.35
CA LYS A 131 0.72 6.44 -9.42
C LYS A 131 -0.71 6.37 -8.90
N VAL A 132 -0.94 5.61 -7.82
CA VAL A 132 -2.27 5.35 -7.27
C VAL A 132 -2.61 6.35 -6.18
N LEU A 133 -1.71 6.58 -5.22
CA LEU A 133 -1.90 7.64 -4.25
C LEU A 133 -1.78 9.00 -4.97
N PRO A 134 -2.44 10.06 -4.51
CA PRO A 134 -2.19 11.43 -4.96
C PRO A 134 -0.90 11.99 -4.35
N ALA A 135 -0.30 12.97 -5.04
CA ALA A 135 0.91 13.66 -4.58
C ALA A 135 0.66 14.42 -3.27
N ASP A 136 -0.47 15.11 -3.20
CA ASP A 136 -0.97 15.80 -2.02
C ASP A 136 -2.06 14.95 -1.36
N PHE A 137 -1.88 14.60 -0.10
CA PHE A 137 -2.86 13.82 0.64
C PHE A 137 -4.12 14.63 0.97
N THR A 138 -4.07 15.97 0.96
CA THR A 138 -5.26 16.80 1.17
C THR A 138 -6.27 16.69 0.02
N GLN A 139 -5.85 16.10 -1.11
CA GLN A 139 -6.68 15.85 -2.30
C GLN A 139 -7.10 14.38 -2.44
N CYS A 140 -6.87 13.55 -1.41
CA CYS A 140 -6.99 12.10 -1.55
C CYS A 140 -8.40 11.55 -1.49
N ASP A 141 -9.40 12.37 -1.16
CA ASP A 141 -10.82 12.01 -1.20
C ASP A 141 -11.43 12.05 -2.61
N GLY A 142 -10.69 12.53 -3.62
CA GLY A 142 -11.13 12.58 -5.02
C GLY A 142 -12.09 13.72 -5.34
N GLN A 143 -12.40 14.61 -4.39
CA GLN A 143 -13.31 15.75 -4.59
C GLN A 143 -12.64 16.94 -5.32
N HIS A 144 -11.32 16.88 -5.51
CA HIS A 144 -10.51 17.97 -6.08
C HIS A 144 -9.83 17.62 -7.42
N MET A 145 -10.24 16.55 -8.10
CA MET A 145 -9.77 16.20 -9.45
C MET A 145 -10.57 16.90 -10.56
#